data_AF-A0A661PXL8-F1
#
_entry.id   AF-A0A661PXL8-F1
#
_cell.length_a   1.000
_cell.length_b   1.000
_cell.length_c   1.000
_cell.angle_alpha   90.00
_cell.angle_beta   90.00
_cell.angle_gamma   90.00
#
_symmetry.space_group_name_H-M   'P 1'
#
loop_
_entity.id
_entity.type
_entity.pdbx_description
1 polymer ?
#
loop_
_entity_poly.entity_id
_entity_poly.type
_entity_poly.pdbx_seq_one_letter_code
_entity_poly.pdbx_strand_id
1 'polypeptide(L)' 'MNHAEIIGNFTGWTPVAMEKIGDSGYWSISIDLPEGEHHYSYLLENGQQIADPTVLTRERDDFGGENSIIRITASI' A
#
# COMPACT_ATOMS: atom_id res chain seq x y z
N MET A 1 6.02 -13.18 -9.24
CA MET A 1 6.03 -12.14 -8.20
C MET A 1 6.46 -12.83 -6.93
N ASN A 2 7.74 -12.73 -6.63
CA ASN A 2 8.35 -13.42 -5.50
C ASN A 2 8.55 -12.48 -4.30
N HIS A 3 8.15 -11.21 -4.46
CA HIS A 3 8.22 -10.15 -3.47
C HIS A 3 7.17 -9.07 -3.75
N ALA A 4 6.60 -8.52 -2.69
CA ALA A 4 5.69 -7.38 -2.71
C ALA A 4 5.93 -6.54 -1.46
N GLU A 5 5.96 -5.23 -1.61
CA GLU A 5 6.13 -4.27 -0.53
C GLU A 5 4.95 -3.31 -0.48
N ILE A 6 4.73 -2.74 0.69
CA ILE A 6 3.88 -1.57 0.87
C ILE A 6 4.76 -0.37 1.20
N ILE A 7 4.45 0.77 0.59
CA ILE A 7 5.02 2.07 0.90
C ILE A 7 3.88 3.04 1.19
N GLY A 8 4.07 3.95 2.12
CA GLY A 8 3.08 4.98 2.40
C GLY A 8 3.54 5.99 3.44
N ASN A 9 2.70 6.98 3.70
CA ASN A 9 2.99 8.00 4.72
C ASN A 9 3.23 7.39 6.11
N PHE A 10 2.52 6.33 6.48
CA PHE A 10 2.69 5.60 7.74
C PHE A 10 4.02 4.81 7.86
N THR A 11 4.70 4.52 6.74
CA THR A 11 6.06 3.95 6.73
C THR A 11 7.14 5.00 6.45
N GLY A 12 6.78 6.28 6.38
CA GLY A 12 7.68 7.34 5.92
C GLY A 12 8.19 7.08 4.50
N TRP A 13 7.38 6.45 3.65
CA TRP A 13 7.71 6.01 2.29
C TRP A 13 8.88 5.02 2.20
N THR A 14 9.23 4.38 3.32
CA THR A 14 10.19 3.28 3.32
C THR A 14 9.46 1.97 2.97
N PRO A 15 9.98 1.15 2.05
CA PRO A 15 9.37 -0.14 1.72
C PRO A 15 9.29 -1.09 2.91
N VAL A 16 8.13 -1.70 3.10
CA VAL A 16 7.91 -2.75 4.10
C VAL A 16 7.43 -4.01 3.39
N ALA A 17 8.19 -5.08 3.56
CA ALA A 17 7.90 -6.36 2.92
C ALA A 17 6.58 -6.95 3.42
N MET A 18 5.75 -7.41 2.49
CA MET A 18 4.53 -8.15 2.77
C MET A 18 4.84 -9.65 2.89
N GLU A 19 3.95 -10.41 3.51
CA GLU A 19 4.06 -11.86 3.61
C GLU A 19 3.24 -12.56 2.53
N LYS A 20 3.84 -13.53 1.84
CA LYS A 20 3.13 -14.36 0.86
C LYS A 20 2.21 -15.35 1.57
N ILE A 21 0.94 -15.40 1.20
CA ILE A 21 -0.04 -16.34 1.75
C ILE A 21 0.06 -17.67 0.99
N GLY A 22 0.91 -18.58 1.46
CA GLY A 22 1.12 -19.90 0.87
C GLY A 22 1.38 -19.84 -0.64
N ASP A 23 0.71 -20.70 -1.41
CA ASP A 23 0.79 -20.73 -2.88
C ASP A 23 -0.41 -20.07 -3.58
N SER A 24 -1.18 -19.27 -2.84
CA SER A 24 -2.41 -18.64 -3.35
C SER A 24 -2.15 -17.51 -4.36
N GLY A 25 -0.93 -16.99 -4.40
CA GLY A 25 -0.57 -15.79 -5.18
C GLY A 25 -0.87 -14.47 -4.47
N TYR A 26 -1.44 -14.51 -3.26
CA TYR A 26 -1.73 -13.32 -2.46
C TYR A 26 -0.59 -12.94 -1.52
N TRP A 27 -0.53 -11.65 -1.21
CA TRP A 27 0.37 -11.05 -0.23
C TRP A 27 -0.45 -10.32 0.82
N SER A 28 -0.02 -10.35 2.08
CA SER A 28 -0.70 -9.66 3.18
C SER A 28 0.29 -9.02 4.14
N ILE A 29 -0.17 -7.95 4.79
CA ILE A 29 0.50 -7.32 5.91
C ILE A 29 -0.56 -6.75 6.84
N SER A 30 -0.27 -6.71 8.14
CA SER A 30 -1.10 -6.02 9.14
C SER A 30 -0.32 -4.85 9.71
N ILE A 31 -0.88 -3.65 9.63
CA ILE A 31 -0.27 -2.40 10.08
C ILE A 31 -1.30 -1.65 10.90
N ASP A 32 -0.93 -1.24 12.11
CA ASP A 32 -1.74 -0.34 12.91
C ASP A 32 -1.66 1.07 12.32
N LEU A 33 -2.80 1.57 11.83
CA LEU A 33 -2.90 2.91 11.27
C LEU A 33 -3.59 3.86 12.26
N PRO A 34 -3.00 5.02 12.57
CA PRO A 34 -3.68 6.03 13.35
C PRO A 34 -4.89 6.60 12.60
N GLU A 35 -5.81 7.25 13.32
CA GLU A 35 -6.89 8.01 12.68
C GLU A 35 -6.32 9.07 11.72
N GLY A 36 -6.97 9.22 10.57
CA GLY A 36 -6.55 10.19 9.56
C GLY A 36 -6.56 9.62 8.16
N GLU A 37 -6.01 10.41 7.24
CA GLU A 37 -5.84 10.03 5.85
C GLU A 37 -4.47 9.39 5.63
N HIS A 38 -4.45 8.28 4.90
CA HIS A 38 -3.24 7.53 4.58
C HIS A 38 -3.14 7.34 3.08
N HIS A 39 -1.93 7.58 2.60
CA HIS A 39 -1.54 7.49 1.20
C HIS A 39 -0.56 6.34 1.08
N TYR A 40 -0.83 5.40 0.17
CA TYR A 40 0.00 4.22 0.02
C TYR A 40 -0.08 3.60 -1.36
N SER A 41 0.94 2.80 -1.69
CA SER A 41 1.01 2.00 -2.91
C SER A 41 1.67 0.67 -2.63
N TYR A 42 1.43 -0.30 -3.51
CA TYR A 42 2.21 -1.53 -3.56
C TYR A 42 3.42 -1.32 -4.45
N LEU A 43 4.61 -1.68 -3.95
CA LEU A 43 5.86 -1.70 -4.68
C LEU A 43 6.16 -3.13 -5.10
N LEU A 44 6.25 -3.36 -6.40
CA LEU A 44 6.51 -4.67 -6.99
C LEU A 44 8.01 -4.87 -7.29
N GLU A 45 8.42 -6.12 -7.53
CA GLU A 45 9.81 -6.51 -7.82
C GLU A 45 10.50 -5.72 -8.94
N ASN A 46 9.75 -5.27 -9.94
CA ASN A 46 10.26 -4.48 -11.06
C ASN A 46 10.42 -2.99 -10.73
N GLY A 47 10.19 -2.59 -9.47
CA GLY A 47 10.17 -1.21 -9.02
C GLY A 47 8.89 -0.46 -9.38
N GLN A 48 7.89 -1.14 -9.92
CA GLN A 48 6.61 -0.52 -10.28
C GLN A 48 5.78 -0.26 -9.03
N GLN A 49 5.33 0.98 -8.89
CA GLN A 49 4.34 1.36 -7.89
C GLN A 49 2.94 1.21 -8.51
N ILE A 50 2.05 0.52 -7.80
CA ILE A 50 0.65 0.37 -8.20
C ILE A 50 -0.26 0.79 -7.04
N ALA A 51 -1.31 1.52 -7.38
CA ALA A 51 -2.38 1.79 -6.44
C ALA A 51 -3.14 0.50 -6.12
N ASP A 52 -3.68 0.42 -4.91
CA ASP A 52 -4.55 -0.66 -4.48
C ASP A 52 -5.78 -0.77 -5.41
N PRO A 53 -5.96 -1.90 -6.12
CA PRO A 53 -7.07 -2.09 -7.03
C PRO A 53 -8.44 -2.05 -6.34
N THR A 54 -8.49 -2.26 -5.03
CA THR A 54 -9.72 -2.30 -4.21
C THR A 54 -10.11 -0.94 -3.64
N VAL A 55 -9.21 0.04 -3.69
CA VAL A 55 -9.47 1.42 -3.22
C VAL A 55 -9.85 2.30 -4.41
N LEU A 56 -10.99 2.98 -4.27
CA LEU A 56 -11.56 3.86 -5.29
C LEU A 56 -10.83 5.20 -5.39
N THR A 57 -10.42 5.75 -4.25
CA THR A 57 -9.79 7.07 -4.20
C THR A 57 -8.30 6.93 -4.45
N ARG A 58 -7.84 7.59 -5.51
CA ARG A 58 -6.45 7.53 -5.97
C ARG A 58 -5.94 8.90 -6.36
N GLU A 59 -4.64 9.08 -6.26
CA GLU A 59 -3.91 10.26 -6.67
C GLU A 59 -2.71 9.85 -7.52
N ARG A 60 -2.45 10.57 -8.61
CA ARG A 60 -1.17 10.41 -9.32
C ARG A 60 -0.09 11.14 -8.53
N ASP A 61 1.03 10.47 -8.31
CA ASP A 61 2.21 11.14 -7.77
C ASP A 61 2.96 11.93 -8.85
N ASP A 62 3.88 12.79 -8.42
CA ASP A 62 4.71 13.64 -9.29
C ASP A 62 5.75 12.87 -10.12
N PHE A 63 5.91 11.56 -9.89
CA PHE A 63 6.90 10.68 -10.50
C PHE A 63 6.27 9.63 -11.44
N GLY A 64 4.96 9.73 -11.69
CA GLY A 64 4.21 8.87 -12.60
C GLY A 64 3.65 7.59 -11.97
N GLY A 65 3.78 7.41 -10.66
CA GLY A 65 3.07 6.40 -9.87
C GLY A 65 1.67 6.85 -9.47
N GLU A 66 0.92 5.93 -8.87
CA GLU A 66 -0.40 6.21 -8.29
C GLU A 66 -0.44 5.74 -6.84
N ASN A 67 -0.94 6.61 -5.96
CA ASN A 67 -1.24 6.32 -4.56
C ASN A 67 -2.72 6.02 -4.39
N SER A 68 -3.02 5.04 -3.55
CA SER A 68 -4.35 4.86 -2.96
C SER A 68 -4.50 5.72 -1.71
N ILE A 69 -5.71 6.24 -1.51
CA ILE A 69 -6.05 7.07 -0.36
C ILE A 69 -7.16 6.38 0.44
N ILE A 70 -6.88 6.09 1.71
CA ILE A 70 -7.87 5.60 2.68
C ILE A 70 -7.98 6.57 3.85
N ARG A 71 -9.16 6.64 4.46
CA ARG A 71 -9.40 7.42 5.67
C ARG A 71 -9.80 6.47 6.79
N ILE A 72 -9.00 6.44 7.85
CA ILE A 72 -9.29 5.73 9.09
C ILE A 72 -10.03 6.71 10.00
N THR A 73 -11.22 6.33 10.44
CA THR A 73 -12.02 7.06 11.42
C THR A 73 -12.17 6.21 12.68
N ALA A 74 -12.18 6.81 13.86
CA ALA A 74 -12.56 6.09 15.06
C ALA A 74 -13.96 5.47 14.88
N SER A 75 -14.11 4.18 15.22
CA SER A 75 -15.42 3.57 15.34
C SER A 75 -16.07 4.14 16.60
N ILE A 76 -17.17 4.88 16.41
CA ILE A 76 -18.05 5.38 17.48
C ILE A 76 -18.87 4.25 18.09
#